data_AF-A0AAT9HXX2-F1
#
_entry.id   AF-A0AAT9HXX2-F1
#
_cell.length_a   1.000
_cell.length_b   1.000
_cell.length_c   1.000
_cell.angle_alpha   90.00
_cell.angle_beta   90.00
_cell.angle_gamma   90.00
#
_symmetry.space_group_name_H-M   'P 1'
#
loop_
_entity.id
_entity.type
_entity.pdbx_description
1 polymer ?
#
loop_
_entity_poly.entity_id
_entity_poly.type
_entity_poly.pdbx_seq_one_letter_code
_entity_poly.pdbx_strand_id
1 'polypeptide(L)' 'MGDDVHSPAHGEDPVLDWVRGTGLRPVLTALADDPEARDAFVDGYRSALRAAYPAGPYGTPFPFRRVFAVAVKEG' A
#
# COMPACT_ATOMS: atom_id res chain seq x y z
N MET A 1 10.30 -26.17 -2.65
CA MET A 1 10.62 -24.88 -3.30
C MET A 1 9.46 -24.55 -4.22
N GLY A 2 8.43 -23.94 -3.67
CA GLY A 2 7.18 -23.58 -4.35
C GLY A 2 6.60 -22.46 -3.52
N ASP A 3 6.56 -21.28 -4.12
CA ASP A 3 6.59 -20.01 -3.44
C ASP A 3 5.34 -19.76 -2.57
N ASP A 4 5.56 -19.53 -1.27
CA ASP A 4 4.63 -18.86 -0.36
C ASP A 4 4.46 -17.39 -0.82
N VAL A 5 3.81 -17.20 -1.96
CA VAL A 5 3.26 -15.89 -2.32
C VAL A 5 2.03 -15.72 -1.43
N HIS A 6 2.24 -15.05 -0.29
CA HIS A 6 1.19 -14.45 0.51
C HIS A 6 0.30 -13.65 -0.45
N SER A 7 -0.88 -14.20 -0.81
CA SER A 7 -1.77 -13.54 -1.76
C SER A 7 -2.25 -12.25 -1.09
N PRO A 8 -1.81 -11.05 -1.53
CA PRO A 8 -1.99 -9.83 -0.76
C PRO A 8 -3.47 -9.45 -0.60
N ALA A 9 -4.35 -10.00 -1.44
CA ALA A 9 -5.73 -9.59 -1.57
C ALA A 9 -6.68 -10.10 -0.47
N HIS A 10 -6.20 -10.95 0.45
CA HIS A 10 -7.03 -11.60 1.48
C HIS A 10 -6.66 -11.24 2.94
N GLY A 11 -5.70 -10.33 3.17
CA GLY A 11 -5.40 -9.81 4.51
C GLY A 11 -6.51 -8.88 5.04
N GLU A 12 -6.47 -8.53 6.34
CA GLU A 12 -7.46 -7.63 6.95
C GLU A 12 -7.42 -6.22 6.33
N ASP A 13 -6.23 -5.74 5.99
CA ASP A 13 -6.01 -4.43 5.38
C ASP A 13 -5.00 -4.49 4.23
N PRO A 14 -5.38 -5.13 3.11
CA PRO A 14 -4.46 -5.50 2.04
C PRO A 14 -3.81 -4.26 1.39
N VAL A 15 -4.57 -3.16 1.31
CA VAL A 15 -4.07 -1.88 0.79
C VAL A 15 -3.11 -1.22 1.78
N LEU A 16 -3.39 -1.27 3.08
CA LEU A 16 -2.52 -0.68 4.11
C LEU A 16 -1.16 -1.41 4.13
N ASP A 17 -1.19 -2.74 4.10
CA ASP A 17 0.03 -3.55 4.11
C ASP A 17 0.89 -3.29 2.88
N TRP A 18 0.25 -3.11 1.72
CA TRP A 18 0.94 -2.72 0.49
C TRP A 18 1.60 -1.33 0.61
N VAL A 19 0.84 -0.30 1.00
CA VAL A 19 1.36 1.08 1.06
C VAL A 19 2.40 1.29 2.16
N ARG A 20 2.37 0.51 3.24
CA ARG A 20 3.46 0.48 4.24
C ARG A 20 4.80 0.20 3.57
N GLY A 21 4.84 -0.76 2.64
CA GLY A 21 6.04 -1.12 1.89
C GLY A 21 6.43 -0.12 0.80
N THR A 22 5.46 0.51 0.13
CA THR A 22 5.71 1.28 -1.11
C THR A 22 5.74 2.79 -0.97
N GLY A 23 5.22 3.37 0.13
CA GLY A 23 5.13 4.83 0.23
C GLY A 23 4.97 5.41 1.63
N LEU A 24 4.60 4.61 2.64
CA LEU A 24 4.33 5.13 3.98
C LEU A 24 5.60 5.30 4.84
N ARG A 25 6.71 4.67 4.46
CA ARG A 25 7.97 4.69 5.23
C ARG A 25 8.40 6.12 5.64
N PRO A 26 8.48 7.13 4.76
CA PRO A 26 8.89 8.48 5.14
C PRO A 26 7.96 9.12 6.19
N VAL A 27 6.65 8.88 6.10
CA VAL A 27 5.67 9.40 7.06
C VAL A 27 5.85 8.75 8.43
N LEU A 28 6.00 7.43 8.46
CA LEU A 28 6.21 6.70 9.71
C LEU A 28 7.56 7.04 10.36
N THR A 29 8.59 7.35 9.55
CA THR A 29 9.88 7.84 10.04
C THR A 29 9.75 9.23 10.65
N ALA A 30 8.98 10.14 10.05
CA ALA A 30 8.75 11.47 10.60
C ALA A 30 8.00 11.45 11.95
N LEU A 31 7.24 10.39 12.22
CA LEU A 31 6.50 10.16 13.48
C LEU A 31 7.24 9.21 14.44
N ALA A 32 8.51 8.87 14.19
CA ALA A 32 9.20 7.82 14.95
C ALA A 32 9.35 8.15 16.45
N ASP A 33 9.51 9.43 16.79
CA ASP A 33 9.69 9.90 18.17
C ASP A 33 8.36 10.12 18.92
N ASP A 34 7.21 9.91 18.24
CA ASP A 34 5.87 10.03 18.82
C ASP A 34 5.02 8.79 18.46
N PRO A 35 5.14 7.70 19.24
CA PRO A 35 4.41 6.46 18.98
C PRO A 35 2.89 6.63 19.01
N GLU A 36 2.36 7.49 19.87
CA GLU A 36 0.92 7.73 19.97
C GLU A 36 0.39 8.42 18.70
N ALA A 37 1.08 9.46 18.23
CA ALA A 37 0.72 10.11 16.97
C ALA A 37 0.87 9.18 15.76
N ARG A 38 1.92 8.34 15.75
CA ARG A 38 2.12 7.33 14.70
C ARG A 38 0.96 6.33 14.65
N ASP A 39 0.54 5.81 15.79
CA ASP A 39 -0.52 4.81 15.86
C ASP A 39 -1.88 5.43 15.52
N ALA A 40 -2.16 6.65 16.02
CA ALA A 40 -3.35 7.42 15.63
C ALA A 40 -3.41 7.72 14.13
N PHE A 41 -2.27 8.07 13.51
CA PHE A 41 -2.18 8.26 12.06
C PHE A 41 -2.50 6.96 11.31
N VAL A 42 -1.90 5.85 11.72
CA VAL A 42 -2.11 4.54 11.09
C VAL A 42 -3.59 4.12 11.17
N ASP A 43 -4.25 4.32 12.31
CA ASP A 43 -5.65 3.96 12.49
C ASP A 43 -6.58 4.82 11.64
N GLY A 44 -6.37 6.14 11.64
CA GLY A 44 -7.13 7.04 10.76
C GLY A 44 -6.92 6.72 9.28
N TYR A 45 -5.69 6.42 8.89
CA TYR A 45 -5.35 6.06 7.51
C TYR A 45 -5.96 4.70 7.11
N ARG A 46 -5.98 3.71 8.03
CA ARG A 46 -6.66 2.43 7.82
C ARG A 46 -8.15 2.63 7.54
N SER A 47 -8.84 3.43 8.37
CA SER A 47 -10.26 3.74 8.16
C SER A 47 -10.50 4.42 6.82
N ALA A 48 -9.67 5.38 6.43
CA ALA A 48 -9.77 6.05 5.14
C ALA A 48 -9.57 5.08 3.95
N LEU A 49 -8.59 4.17 4.05
CA LEU A 49 -8.34 3.18 3.00
C LEU A 49 -9.48 2.18 2.85
N ARG A 50 -10.06 1.69 3.96
CA ARG A 50 -11.23 0.78 3.91
C ARG A 50 -12.44 1.44 3.23
N ALA A 51 -12.64 2.74 3.45
CA ALA A 51 -13.70 3.49 2.79
C ALA A 51 -13.42 3.72 1.30
N ALA A 52 -12.18 4.03 0.92
CA ALA A 52 -11.79 4.31 -0.47
C ALA A 52 -11.67 3.04 -1.34
N TYR A 53 -11.26 1.92 -0.73
CA TYR A 53 -11.02 0.65 -1.40
C TYR A 53 -11.78 -0.47 -0.68
N PRO A 54 -13.10 -0.58 -0.88
CA PRO A 54 -13.89 -1.64 -0.28
C PRO A 54 -13.50 -3.01 -0.85
N ALA A 55 -13.50 -4.03 0.01
CA ALA A 55 -13.26 -5.41 -0.41
C ALA A 55 -14.42 -5.93 -1.29
N GLY A 56 -14.08 -6.63 -2.36
CA GLY A 56 -15.02 -7.29 -3.27
C GLY A 56 -14.83 -8.81 -3.33
N PRO A 57 -15.67 -9.52 -4.09
CA PRO A 57 -15.61 -10.99 -4.22
C PRO A 57 -14.29 -11.52 -4.78
N TYR A 58 -13.50 -10.65 -5.44
CA TYR A 58 -12.21 -10.97 -6.03
C TYR A 58 -11.03 -10.27 -5.31
N GLY A 59 -11.25 -9.78 -4.09
CA GLY A 59 -10.27 -9.02 -3.31
C GLY A 59 -10.53 -7.52 -3.32
N THR A 60 -9.54 -6.74 -2.87
CA THR A 60 -9.64 -5.27 -2.75
C THR A 60 -9.00 -4.58 -3.96
N PRO A 61 -9.76 -3.87 -4.82
CA PRO A 61 -9.20 -3.21 -5.99
C PRO A 61 -8.28 -2.05 -5.58
N PHE A 62 -7.01 -2.07 -6.00
CA PHE A 62 -6.05 -1.00 -5.76
C PHE A 62 -5.34 -0.59 -7.06
N PRO A 63 -5.74 0.52 -7.71
CA PRO A 63 -5.20 0.90 -9.02
C PRO A 63 -3.78 1.45 -8.89
N PHE A 64 -2.87 0.98 -9.75
CA PHE A 64 -1.51 1.51 -9.84
C PHE A 64 -1.22 2.02 -11.24
N ARG A 65 -0.87 3.31 -11.36
CA ARG A 65 -0.49 3.93 -12.63
C ARG A 65 0.92 3.48 -13.02
N ARG A 66 1.04 2.76 -14.13
CA ARG A 66 2.33 2.40 -14.75
C ARG A 66 2.56 3.32 -15.95
N VAL A 67 3.73 3.94 -16.01
CA VAL A 67 4.17 4.74 -17.15
C VAL A 67 5.29 3.97 -17.84
N PHE A 68 5.17 3.79 -19.15
CA PHE A 68 6.16 3.12 -19.98
C PHE A 68 6.68 4.13 -21.01
N ALA A 69 7.99 4.16 -21.22
CA ALA A 69 8.63 4.99 -22.24
C ALA A 69 9.61 4.13 -23.04
N VAL A 70 9.61 4.30 -24.36
CA VAL A 70 10.50 3.61 -25.29
C VAL A 70 11.17 4.68 -26.15
N ALA A 71 12.51 4.65 -26.23
CA ALA A 71 13.29 5.56 -27.05
C ALA A 71 14.26 4.78 -27.93
N VAL A 72 14.42 5.22 -29.17
CA VAL A 72 15.41 4.70 -30.12
C VAL A 72 16.38 5.83 -30.42
N LYS A 73 17.68 5.58 -30.29
CA LYS A 73 18.72 6.54 -30.69
C LYS A 73 18.82 6.55 -32.22
N GLU A 74 18.73 7.73 -32.83
CA GLU A 74 19.03 7.88 -34.27
C GLU A 74 20.55 7.80 -34.50
N GLY A 75 20.92 7.09 -35.57
CA GLY A 75 22.31 6.81 -35.96
C GLY A 75 23.03 8.01 -36.54
#